data_AF-R1EAZ3-F1
#
_entry.id   AF-R1EAZ3-F1
#
_cell.length_a   1.000
_cell.length_b   1.000
_cell.length_c   1.000
_cell.angle_alpha   90.00
_cell.angle_beta   90.00
_cell.angle_gamma   90.00
#
_symmetry.space_group_name_H-M   'P 1'
#
loop_
_entity.id
_entity.type
_entity.pdbx_description
1 polymer ?
#
loop_
_entity_poly.entity_id
_entity_poly.type
_entity_poly.pdbx_seq_one_letter_code
_entity_poly.pdbx_strand_id
1 'polypeptide(L)'
;MRSLVLLLAVAGQASALHVGARAAPPPRHAAARVPSATMQAQLQSLLDANRGLIDSLASVAPDMPEIGRLRFALAFPDAAEAKANLREAVAWRTGAGKPIVDAAAEAVAKATAGGGWDNEAVRAAAPHAAVINPFIDTKNILTLGTDQGDLVYLVRASQIEDKEMMAKVSVDQLTEFLLYVKEVHYLVVNAASERTGRLCNVIFANDITGTRKAPDPQFAKGAPAAAAAAARRRRRRPPPPPPPHPRATATAPRRALPRRPDRLVQVVREAVPLPRRADSHPQPAIHPAGGHRLVAPSYSHAHPRTQHLSRPALPCLP
;
A
#
# COMPACT_ATOMS: atom_id res chain seq x y z
N MET A 1 39.93 0.04 4.49
CA MET A 1 39.67 1.50 4.60
C MET A 1 39.28 2.03 3.22
N ARG A 2 38.29 2.94 3.19
CA ARG A 2 37.75 3.72 2.05
C ARG A 2 36.55 3.14 1.29
N SER A 3 35.41 3.39 1.93
CA SER A 3 34.10 3.83 1.43
C SER A 3 34.01 4.24 -0.04
N LEU A 4 32.96 3.75 -0.71
CA LEU A 4 32.29 4.47 -1.79
C LEU A 4 30.77 4.39 -1.56
N VAL A 5 30.21 5.51 -1.14
CA VAL A 5 28.78 5.73 -0.92
C VAL A 5 28.17 6.16 -2.24
N LEU A 6 27.19 5.40 -2.76
CA LEU A 6 26.36 5.84 -3.87
C LEU A 6 25.02 6.37 -3.33
N LEU A 7 24.97 7.68 -3.16
CA LEU A 7 23.73 8.45 -3.00
C LEU A 7 22.93 8.34 -4.30
N LEU A 8 21.65 7.94 -4.23
CA LEU A 8 20.69 8.25 -5.29
C LEU A 8 19.79 9.38 -4.83
N ALA A 9 20.01 10.53 -5.46
CA ALA A 9 19.28 11.77 -5.26
C ALA A 9 17.79 11.64 -5.65
N VAL A 10 16.94 12.19 -4.80
CA VAL A 10 15.58 12.61 -5.10
C VAL A 10 15.69 13.97 -5.82
N ALA A 11 15.38 14.03 -7.11
CA ALA A 11 14.97 15.29 -7.74
C ALA A 11 13.54 15.58 -7.27
N GLY A 12 13.15 16.74 -6.76
CA GLY A 12 13.61 18.09 -7.07
C GLY A 12 12.49 18.81 -7.81
N GLN A 13 11.50 19.34 -7.08
CA GLN A 13 10.68 20.47 -7.56
C GLN A 13 10.97 21.66 -6.66
N ALA A 14 11.41 22.74 -7.29
CA ALA A 14 11.74 24.00 -6.66
C ALA A 14 10.47 24.78 -6.31
N SER A 15 10.31 25.15 -5.04
CA SER A 15 9.38 26.21 -4.63
C SER A 15 10.12 27.55 -4.71
N ALA A 16 9.69 28.41 -5.63
CA ALA A 16 10.05 29.81 -5.62
C ALA A 16 9.33 30.51 -4.45
N LEU A 17 10.09 31.02 -3.49
CA LEU A 17 9.59 31.88 -2.42
C LEU A 17 9.36 33.30 -2.97
N HIS A 18 8.11 33.72 -3.03
CA HIS A 18 7.73 35.13 -3.10
C HIS A 18 7.62 35.69 -1.67
N VAL A 19 8.34 36.77 -1.37
CA VAL A 19 8.07 37.66 -0.22
C VAL A 19 7.98 39.08 -0.79
N GLY A 20 6.80 39.69 -0.71
CA GLY A 20 6.49 41.00 -1.28
C GLY A 20 6.91 42.19 -0.41
N ALA A 21 7.14 43.32 -1.07
CA ALA A 21 7.14 44.66 -0.49
C ALA A 21 5.69 45.14 -0.22
N ARG A 22 5.50 46.01 0.79
CA ARG A 22 4.32 46.90 0.96
C ARG A 22 4.56 48.17 0.12
N ALA A 23 3.59 48.91 -0.41
CA ALA A 23 2.14 48.81 -0.51
C ALA A 23 1.67 49.74 -1.66
N ALA A 24 0.61 49.36 -2.38
CA ALA A 24 -0.29 50.25 -3.11
C ALA A 24 -1.68 49.58 -3.14
N PRO A 25 -2.81 50.29 -2.93
CA PRO A 25 -4.15 49.70 -3.06
C PRO A 25 -4.65 49.83 -4.52
N PRO A 26 -5.77 49.22 -4.95
CA PRO A 26 -6.46 47.93 -4.71
C PRO A 26 -6.28 47.01 -5.98
N PRO A 27 -7.00 45.89 -6.30
CA PRO A 27 -8.46 45.67 -6.32
C PRO A 27 -8.91 44.44 -5.50
N ARG A 28 -10.22 44.28 -5.30
CA ARG A 28 -10.83 43.04 -4.78
C ARG A 28 -10.56 41.88 -5.75
N HIS A 29 -9.42 41.20 -5.61
CA HIS A 29 -9.20 39.92 -6.25
C HIS A 29 -9.64 38.81 -5.31
N ALA A 30 -10.59 38.03 -5.81
CA ALA A 30 -11.09 36.82 -5.20
C ALA A 30 -9.94 36.02 -4.59
N ALA A 31 -10.14 35.57 -3.35
CA ALA A 31 -9.31 34.53 -2.76
C ALA A 31 -9.13 33.44 -3.82
N ALA A 32 -7.89 33.23 -4.27
CA ALA A 32 -7.55 32.08 -5.06
C ALA A 32 -7.78 30.88 -4.16
N ARG A 33 -9.01 30.37 -4.19
CA ARG A 33 -9.32 28.98 -3.96
C ARG A 33 -8.31 28.24 -4.83
N VAL A 34 -7.30 27.64 -4.20
CA VAL A 34 -6.71 26.43 -4.77
C VAL A 34 -7.90 25.58 -5.14
N PRO A 35 -8.12 25.22 -6.41
CA PRO A 35 -9.30 24.46 -6.78
C PRO A 35 -9.20 23.11 -6.07
N SER A 36 -9.91 22.99 -4.94
CA SER A 36 -10.37 21.74 -4.37
C SER A 36 -11.49 21.19 -5.26
N ALA A 37 -11.18 21.11 -6.56
CA ALA A 37 -12.05 20.77 -7.67
C ALA A 37 -11.19 20.02 -8.70
N THR A 38 -10.45 19.01 -8.27
CA THR A 38 -10.54 17.77 -9.05
C THR A 38 -11.87 17.18 -8.62
N MET A 39 -12.84 17.25 -9.53
CA MET A 39 -14.19 16.71 -9.37
C MET A 39 -14.13 15.42 -8.55
N GLN A 40 -15.00 15.28 -7.55
CA GLN A 40 -15.31 13.97 -6.99
C GLN A 40 -15.62 13.07 -8.19
N ALA A 41 -14.65 12.24 -8.58
CA ALA A 41 -14.74 11.56 -9.85
C ALA A 41 -15.86 10.54 -9.68
N GLN A 42 -17.01 10.87 -10.28
CA GLN A 42 -18.17 10.02 -10.29
C GLN A 42 -17.72 8.70 -10.90
N LEU A 43 -17.96 7.62 -10.15
CA LEU A 43 -17.47 6.30 -10.50
C LEU A 43 -17.93 5.92 -11.90
N GLN A 44 -19.20 6.19 -12.22
CA GLN A 44 -19.77 5.89 -13.53
C GLN A 44 -19.04 6.60 -14.67
N SER A 45 -18.78 7.90 -14.54
CA SER A 45 -18.06 8.66 -15.57
C SER A 45 -16.64 8.11 -15.79
N LEU A 46 -15.96 7.64 -14.73
CA LEU A 46 -14.66 6.99 -14.87
C LEU A 46 -14.75 5.63 -15.54
N LEU A 47 -15.76 4.84 -15.19
CA LEU A 47 -16.02 3.54 -15.80
C LEU A 47 -16.30 3.69 -17.31
N ASP A 48 -17.13 4.66 -17.69
CA ASP A 48 -17.47 4.93 -19.09
C ASP A 48 -16.26 5.41 -19.88
N ALA A 49 -15.50 6.36 -19.32
CA ALA A 49 -14.28 6.89 -19.95
C ALA A 49 -13.19 5.83 -20.15
N ASN A 50 -13.17 4.76 -19.35
CA ASN A 50 -12.15 3.71 -19.38
C ASN A 50 -12.68 2.36 -19.88
N ARG A 51 -13.91 2.32 -20.42
CA ARG A 51 -14.64 1.10 -20.79
C ARG A 51 -13.81 0.11 -21.58
N GLY A 52 -13.23 0.56 -22.70
CA GLY A 52 -12.44 -0.32 -23.58
C GLY A 52 -11.22 -0.93 -22.88
N LEU A 53 -10.55 -0.18 -22.00
CA LEU A 53 -9.42 -0.71 -21.24
C LEU A 53 -9.90 -1.70 -20.16
N ILE A 54 -10.94 -1.36 -19.40
CA ILE A 54 -11.54 -2.23 -18.37
C ILE A 54 -11.98 -3.57 -18.97
N ASP A 55 -12.68 -3.55 -20.10
CA ASP A 55 -13.15 -4.75 -20.78
C ASP A 55 -11.96 -5.59 -21.26
N SER A 56 -10.91 -4.94 -21.77
CA SER A 56 -9.68 -5.64 -22.15
C SER A 56 -8.97 -6.30 -20.96
N LEU A 57 -9.06 -5.72 -19.77
CA LEU A 57 -8.49 -6.26 -18.53
C LEU A 57 -9.30 -7.45 -18.00
N ALA A 58 -10.58 -7.56 -18.33
CA ALA A 58 -11.41 -8.72 -17.96
C ALA A 58 -10.88 -10.04 -18.53
N SER A 59 -10.20 -10.01 -19.69
CA SER A 59 -9.51 -11.18 -20.26
C SER A 59 -8.37 -11.72 -19.38
N VAL A 60 -7.84 -10.91 -18.47
CA VAL A 60 -6.76 -11.29 -17.54
C VAL A 60 -7.33 -11.70 -16.19
N ALA A 61 -8.34 -10.99 -15.71
CA ALA A 61 -8.95 -11.20 -14.40
C ALA A 61 -10.48 -11.14 -14.52
N PRO A 62 -11.12 -12.22 -15.01
CA PRO A 62 -12.57 -12.24 -15.21
C PRO A 62 -13.31 -12.09 -13.88
N ASP A 63 -12.82 -12.74 -12.82
CA ASP A 63 -13.44 -12.75 -11.49
C ASP A 63 -13.15 -11.49 -10.66
N MET A 64 -12.26 -10.61 -11.13
CA MET A 64 -12.00 -9.35 -10.44
C MET A 64 -13.19 -8.39 -10.61
N PRO A 65 -13.69 -7.74 -9.56
CA PRO A 65 -14.73 -6.73 -9.70
C PRO A 65 -14.32 -5.60 -10.65
N GLU A 66 -15.30 -4.98 -11.31
CA GLU A 66 -15.09 -3.93 -12.30
C GLU A 66 -14.28 -2.76 -11.75
N ILE A 67 -14.56 -2.33 -10.51
CA ILE A 67 -13.80 -1.27 -9.81
C ILE A 67 -12.33 -1.66 -9.63
N GLY A 68 -12.06 -2.94 -9.36
CA GLY A 68 -10.70 -3.46 -9.29
C GLY A 68 -9.98 -3.26 -10.62
N ARG A 69 -10.61 -3.61 -11.74
CA ARG A 69 -10.05 -3.38 -13.09
C ARG A 69 -9.91 -1.90 -13.42
N LEU A 70 -10.86 -1.05 -13.03
CA LEU A 70 -10.77 0.41 -13.20
C LEU A 70 -9.53 0.96 -12.49
N ARG A 71 -9.21 0.51 -11.27
CA ARG A 71 -7.99 0.97 -10.58
C ARG A 71 -6.72 0.64 -11.36
N PHE A 72 -6.64 -0.52 -12.01
CA PHE A 72 -5.52 -0.83 -12.92
C PHE A 72 -5.53 0.07 -14.15
N ALA A 73 -6.69 0.30 -14.75
CA ALA A 73 -6.81 1.20 -15.91
C ALA A 73 -6.31 2.62 -15.59
N LEU A 74 -6.58 3.12 -14.38
CA LEU A 74 -6.17 4.46 -13.94
C LEU A 74 -4.72 4.54 -13.44
N ALA A 75 -4.17 3.43 -12.91
CA ALA A 75 -2.84 3.41 -12.31
C ALA A 75 -1.70 3.41 -13.34
N PHE A 76 -1.96 2.88 -14.54
CA PHE A 76 -0.96 2.65 -15.57
C PHE A 76 -1.23 3.50 -16.81
N PRO A 77 -0.17 3.98 -17.50
CA PRO A 77 -0.30 4.89 -18.63
C PRO A 77 -0.89 4.24 -19.88
N ASP A 78 -0.77 2.92 -20.02
CA ASP A 78 -1.25 2.18 -21.18
C ASP A 78 -1.76 0.77 -20.85
N ALA A 79 -2.43 0.18 -21.83
CA ALA A 79 -3.09 -1.12 -21.69
C ALA A 79 -2.11 -2.28 -21.50
N ALA A 80 -0.91 -2.21 -22.09
CA ALA A 80 0.07 -3.28 -21.98
C ALA A 80 0.65 -3.33 -20.57
N GLU A 81 1.02 -2.17 -20.02
CA GLU A 81 1.49 -2.06 -18.64
C GLU A 81 0.38 -2.46 -17.67
N ALA A 82 -0.86 -1.98 -17.86
CA ALA A 82 -2.00 -2.37 -17.02
C ALA A 82 -2.24 -3.88 -17.00
N LYS A 83 -2.22 -4.55 -18.17
CA LYS A 83 -2.42 -6.01 -18.27
C LYS A 83 -1.28 -6.80 -17.63
N ALA A 84 -0.02 -6.41 -17.87
CA ALA A 84 1.13 -7.07 -17.26
C ALA A 84 1.06 -6.99 -15.74
N ASN A 85 0.73 -5.80 -15.24
CA ASN A 85 0.57 -5.53 -13.82
C ASN A 85 -0.61 -6.32 -13.22
N LEU A 86 -1.75 -6.38 -13.91
CA LEU A 86 -2.89 -7.15 -13.45
C LEU A 86 -2.59 -8.65 -13.38
N ARG A 87 -1.88 -9.21 -14.39
CA ARG A 87 -1.46 -10.63 -14.38
C ARG A 87 -0.63 -10.97 -13.15
N GLU A 88 0.35 -10.13 -12.85
CA GLU A 88 1.24 -10.37 -11.70
C GLU A 88 0.47 -10.26 -10.37
N ALA A 89 -0.45 -9.30 -10.26
CA ALA A 89 -1.32 -9.20 -9.08
C ALA A 89 -2.22 -10.43 -8.93
N VAL A 90 -2.87 -10.89 -10.00
CA VAL A 90 -3.69 -12.11 -9.98
C VAL A 90 -2.85 -13.32 -9.60
N ALA A 91 -1.67 -13.49 -10.20
CA ALA A 91 -0.76 -14.60 -9.89
C ALA A 91 -0.32 -14.59 -8.42
N TRP A 92 0.00 -13.42 -7.86
CA TRP A 92 0.35 -13.32 -6.44
C TRP A 92 -0.84 -13.66 -5.54
N ARG A 93 -2.02 -13.08 -5.79
CA ARG A 93 -3.24 -13.31 -4.99
C ARG A 93 -3.75 -14.75 -5.02
N THR A 94 -3.53 -15.45 -6.13
CA THR A 94 -3.93 -16.86 -6.29
C THR A 94 -2.84 -17.84 -5.83
N GLY A 95 -1.59 -17.38 -5.75
CA GLY A 95 -0.45 -18.14 -5.26
C GLY A 95 -0.05 -17.73 -3.84
N ALA A 96 1.17 -17.20 -3.70
CA ALA A 96 1.79 -16.93 -2.40
C ALA A 96 1.02 -15.93 -1.51
N GLY A 97 0.27 -15.01 -2.10
CA GLY A 97 -0.53 -14.03 -1.38
C GLY A 97 -1.91 -14.53 -0.95
N LYS A 98 -2.33 -15.71 -1.40
CA LYS A 98 -3.67 -16.23 -1.14
C LYS A 98 -4.04 -16.26 0.35
N PRO A 99 -3.17 -16.74 1.27
CA PRO A 99 -3.51 -16.73 2.70
C PRO A 99 -3.76 -15.32 3.25
N ILE A 100 -3.03 -14.31 2.76
CA ILE A 100 -3.19 -12.91 3.16
C ILE A 100 -4.53 -12.36 2.64
N VAL A 101 -4.86 -12.65 1.38
CA VAL A 101 -6.11 -12.22 0.75
C VAL A 101 -7.32 -12.84 1.43
N ASP A 102 -7.28 -14.15 1.68
CA ASP A 102 -8.36 -14.86 2.35
C ASP A 102 -8.56 -14.34 3.78
N ALA A 103 -7.47 -14.17 4.54
CA ALA A 103 -7.52 -13.64 5.90
C ALA A 103 -8.10 -12.21 5.93
N ALA A 104 -7.70 -11.34 5.01
CA ALA A 104 -8.22 -9.98 4.92
C ALA A 104 -9.72 -9.95 4.57
N ALA A 105 -10.14 -10.79 3.61
CA ALA A 105 -11.55 -10.90 3.23
C ALA A 105 -12.43 -11.39 4.39
N GLU A 106 -11.99 -12.46 5.08
CA GLU A 106 -12.69 -12.98 6.25
C GLU A 106 -12.75 -11.94 7.38
N ALA A 107 -11.65 -11.23 7.64
CA ALA A 107 -11.58 -10.24 8.68
C ALA A 107 -12.48 -9.03 8.40
N VAL A 108 -12.53 -8.54 7.15
CA VAL A 108 -13.44 -7.45 6.75
C VAL A 108 -14.91 -7.90 6.87
N ALA A 109 -15.24 -9.12 6.48
CA ALA A 109 -16.58 -9.67 6.65
C ALA A 109 -16.99 -9.72 8.13
N LYS A 110 -16.12 -10.24 9.01
CA LYS A 110 -16.35 -10.25 10.46
C LYS A 110 -16.48 -8.84 11.03
N ALA A 111 -15.59 -7.94 10.62
CA ALA A 111 -15.57 -6.56 11.10
C ALA A 111 -16.85 -5.79 10.77
N THR A 112 -17.59 -6.18 9.73
CA THR A 112 -18.78 -5.48 9.24
C THR A 112 -20.11 -6.17 9.59
N ALA A 113 -20.07 -7.39 10.13
CA ALA A 113 -21.26 -8.21 10.36
C ALA A 113 -22.27 -7.59 11.35
N GLY A 114 -21.81 -6.79 12.31
CA GLY A 114 -22.65 -6.16 13.33
C GLY A 114 -23.31 -4.83 12.92
N GLY A 115 -23.24 -4.43 11.65
CA GLY A 115 -23.73 -3.13 11.17
C GLY A 115 -22.85 -1.93 11.53
N GLY A 116 -21.74 -2.18 12.22
CA GLY A 116 -20.65 -1.23 12.49
C GLY A 116 -19.31 -1.81 12.05
N TRP A 117 -18.22 -1.13 12.42
CA TRP A 117 -16.85 -1.60 12.16
C TRP A 117 -16.20 -2.08 13.46
N ASP A 118 -15.79 -3.34 13.52
CA ASP A 118 -14.96 -3.90 14.59
C ASP A 118 -13.48 -3.95 14.19
N ASN A 119 -12.66 -3.16 14.88
CA ASN A 119 -11.22 -3.12 14.65
C ASN A 119 -10.52 -4.40 15.11
N GLU A 120 -11.03 -5.10 16.14
CA GLU A 120 -10.33 -6.24 16.71
C GLU A 120 -10.31 -7.42 15.74
N ALA A 121 -11.43 -7.66 15.06
CA ALA A 121 -11.52 -8.68 14.01
C ALA A 121 -10.41 -8.52 12.95
N VAL A 122 -10.14 -7.28 12.50
CA VAL A 122 -9.08 -6.98 11.54
C VAL A 122 -7.69 -7.08 12.14
N ARG A 123 -7.51 -6.55 13.36
CA ARG A 123 -6.21 -6.46 14.01
C ARG A 123 -5.68 -7.84 14.43
N ALA A 124 -6.56 -8.72 14.90
CA ALA A 124 -6.20 -10.06 15.35
C ALA A 124 -5.91 -11.02 14.17
N ALA A 125 -6.52 -10.80 13.02
CA ALA A 125 -6.35 -11.66 11.84
C ALA A 125 -5.07 -11.36 11.02
N ALA A 126 -4.35 -10.29 11.33
CA ALA A 126 -3.15 -9.93 10.59
C ALA A 126 -2.03 -11.00 10.76
N PRO A 127 -1.28 -11.34 9.70
CA PRO A 127 -0.09 -12.19 9.81
C PRO A 127 0.89 -11.61 10.84
N HIS A 128 1.39 -12.45 11.74
CA HIS A 128 2.33 -12.04 12.81
C HIS A 128 1.78 -10.99 13.79
N ALA A 129 0.44 -10.85 13.88
CA ALA A 129 -0.26 -9.92 14.79
C ALA A 129 0.27 -9.99 16.23
N ALA A 130 0.48 -11.20 16.78
CA ALA A 130 0.89 -11.38 18.17
C ALA A 130 2.24 -10.71 18.51
N VAL A 131 3.18 -10.65 17.55
CA VAL A 131 4.51 -10.04 17.75
C VAL A 131 4.56 -8.59 17.26
N ILE A 132 3.71 -8.19 16.31
CA ILE A 132 3.70 -6.82 15.74
C ILE A 132 2.76 -5.87 16.48
N ASN A 133 1.56 -6.31 16.87
CA ASN A 133 0.54 -5.46 17.50
C ASN A 133 0.99 -4.79 18.83
N PRO A 134 1.92 -5.34 19.62
CA PRO A 134 2.49 -4.60 20.76
C PRO A 134 3.19 -3.30 20.35
N PHE A 135 3.65 -3.19 19.11
CA PHE A 135 4.33 -2.02 18.55
C PHE A 135 3.46 -1.17 17.63
N ILE A 136 2.40 -1.76 17.06
CA ILE A 136 1.48 -1.11 16.13
C ILE A 136 0.07 -1.15 16.73
N ASP A 137 -0.39 -0.01 17.21
CA ASP A 137 -1.70 0.14 17.87
C ASP A 137 -2.41 1.42 17.45
N THR A 138 -3.58 1.67 18.02
CA THR A 138 -4.37 2.88 17.73
C THR A 138 -3.71 4.17 18.21
N LYS A 139 -2.69 4.09 19.07
CA LYS A 139 -1.88 5.24 19.48
C LYS A 139 -0.82 5.60 18.47
N ASN A 140 -0.48 4.76 17.49
CA ASN A 140 0.51 5.16 16.49
C ASN A 140 0.06 4.96 15.04
N ILE A 141 -0.96 4.14 14.80
CA ILE A 141 -1.61 4.02 13.50
C ILE A 141 -3.12 4.21 13.67
N LEU A 142 -3.66 5.20 12.97
CA LEU A 142 -5.09 5.53 12.96
C LEU A 142 -5.66 5.28 11.57
N THR A 143 -6.75 4.52 11.50
CA THR A 143 -7.50 4.32 10.27
C THR A 143 -8.90 4.87 10.45
N LEU A 144 -9.27 5.88 9.66
CA LEU A 144 -10.51 6.63 9.81
C LEU A 144 -11.24 6.77 8.47
N GLY A 145 -12.56 6.63 8.47
CA GLY A 145 -13.37 6.98 7.30
C GLY A 145 -13.57 8.50 7.20
N THR A 146 -13.71 9.01 5.99
CA THR A 146 -14.24 10.36 5.73
C THR A 146 -15.73 10.28 5.41
N ASP A 147 -16.46 11.39 5.56
CA ASP A 147 -17.87 11.49 5.17
C ASP A 147 -18.11 11.20 3.69
N GLN A 148 -17.07 11.32 2.86
CA GLN A 148 -17.12 11.04 1.43
C GLN A 148 -16.80 9.59 1.10
N GLY A 149 -16.43 8.76 2.09
CA GLY A 149 -16.07 7.36 1.93
C GLY A 149 -14.59 7.08 1.64
N ASP A 150 -13.71 8.09 1.65
CA ASP A 150 -12.27 7.84 1.62
C ASP A 150 -11.81 7.24 2.94
N LEU A 151 -10.69 6.51 2.92
CA LEU A 151 -10.02 6.02 4.11
C LEU A 151 -8.78 6.85 4.39
N VAL A 152 -8.63 7.38 5.59
CA VAL A 152 -7.42 8.06 6.05
C VAL A 152 -6.61 7.07 6.88
N TYR A 153 -5.40 6.76 6.42
CA TYR A 153 -4.42 5.94 7.14
C TYR A 153 -3.29 6.84 7.64
N LEU A 154 -3.35 7.17 8.92
CA LEU A 154 -2.43 8.08 9.60
C LEU A 154 -1.39 7.29 10.41
N VAL A 155 -0.12 7.47 10.07
CA VAL A 155 1.02 6.87 10.77
C VAL A 155 1.76 7.95 11.56
N ARG A 156 1.81 7.79 12.88
CA ARG A 156 2.60 8.61 13.81
C ARG A 156 3.94 7.94 14.03
N ALA A 157 4.86 8.13 13.09
CA ALA A 157 6.13 7.41 13.05
C ALA A 157 6.98 7.60 14.33
N SER A 158 6.88 8.75 14.98
CA SER A 158 7.60 9.03 16.23
C SER A 158 7.12 8.23 17.44
N GLN A 159 5.97 7.57 17.34
CA GLN A 159 5.34 6.79 18.42
C GLN A 159 5.44 5.28 18.16
N ILE A 160 6.20 4.87 17.13
CA ILE A 160 6.51 3.47 16.86
C ILE A 160 7.91 3.22 17.40
N GLU A 161 8.03 2.28 18.33
CA GLU A 161 9.33 1.80 18.84
C GLU A 161 9.97 0.84 17.81
N ASP A 162 10.28 1.39 16.64
CA ASP A 162 10.71 0.65 15.45
C ASP A 162 11.98 -0.17 15.69
N LYS A 163 12.95 0.35 16.45
CA LYS A 163 14.17 -0.38 16.82
C LYS A 163 13.86 -1.61 17.67
N GLU A 164 12.97 -1.51 18.64
CA GLU A 164 12.59 -2.66 19.46
C GLU A 164 11.77 -3.67 18.65
N MET A 165 10.86 -3.18 17.80
CA MET A 165 10.10 -4.02 16.90
C MET A 165 11.01 -4.80 15.95
N MET A 166 11.96 -4.15 15.27
CA MET A 166 12.87 -4.81 14.32
C MET A 166 13.87 -5.75 15.00
N ALA A 167 14.06 -5.65 16.32
CA ALA A 167 14.81 -6.65 17.09
C ALA A 167 14.01 -7.97 17.29
N LYS A 168 12.69 -7.95 17.10
CA LYS A 168 11.77 -9.09 17.32
C LYS A 168 11.08 -9.57 16.04
N VAL A 169 11.01 -8.72 15.02
CA VAL A 169 10.25 -8.94 13.79
C VAL A 169 11.18 -8.85 12.60
N SER A 170 11.15 -9.86 11.73
CA SER A 170 11.89 -9.83 10.46
C SER A 170 11.23 -8.90 9.44
N VAL A 171 12.01 -8.46 8.45
CA VAL A 171 11.48 -7.64 7.34
C VAL A 171 10.37 -8.36 6.59
N ASP A 172 10.47 -9.68 6.41
CA ASP A 172 9.45 -10.48 5.72
C ASP A 172 8.14 -10.52 6.51
N GLN A 173 8.21 -10.75 7.83
CA GLN A 173 7.03 -10.72 8.71
C GLN A 173 6.34 -9.36 8.69
N LEU A 174 7.12 -8.27 8.79
CA LEU A 174 6.58 -6.91 8.68
C LEU A 174 5.98 -6.66 7.30
N THR A 175 6.60 -7.18 6.24
CA THR A 175 6.09 -7.05 4.87
C THR A 175 4.75 -7.76 4.72
N GLU A 176 4.61 -9.01 5.18
CA GLU A 176 3.34 -9.75 5.14
C GLU A 176 2.23 -9.03 5.92
N PHE A 177 2.55 -8.50 7.11
CA PHE A 177 1.63 -7.68 7.88
C PHE A 177 1.18 -6.43 7.10
N LEU A 178 2.11 -5.71 6.47
CA LEU A 178 1.77 -4.51 5.69
C LEU A 178 0.99 -4.83 4.40
N LEU A 179 1.26 -5.97 3.76
CA LEU A 179 0.48 -6.44 2.60
C LEU A 179 -0.96 -6.78 3.01
N TYR A 180 -1.14 -7.41 4.17
CA TYR A 180 -2.45 -7.63 4.76
C TYR A 180 -3.21 -6.31 5.00
N VAL A 181 -2.57 -5.32 5.62
CA VAL A 181 -3.17 -3.99 5.84
C VAL A 181 -3.61 -3.35 4.53
N LYS A 182 -2.77 -3.41 3.48
CA LYS A 182 -3.12 -2.89 2.15
C LYS A 182 -4.30 -3.61 1.52
N GLU A 183 -4.41 -4.92 1.75
CA GLU A 183 -5.52 -5.72 1.25
C GLU A 183 -6.84 -5.34 1.93
N VAL A 184 -6.82 -5.19 3.25
CA VAL A 184 -7.97 -4.68 4.01
C VAL A 184 -8.39 -3.31 3.49
N HIS A 185 -7.43 -2.40 3.30
CA HIS A 185 -7.73 -1.08 2.74
C HIS A 185 -8.39 -1.18 1.36
N TYR A 186 -7.86 -2.00 0.47
CA TYR A 186 -8.40 -2.22 -0.88
C TYR A 186 -9.86 -2.67 -0.84
N LEU A 187 -10.19 -3.65 0.01
CA LEU A 187 -11.55 -4.16 0.18
C LEU A 187 -12.49 -3.06 0.69
N VAL A 188 -12.08 -2.33 1.74
CA VAL A 188 -12.89 -1.27 2.35
C VAL A 188 -13.15 -0.14 1.37
N VAL A 189 -12.13 0.36 0.65
CA VAL A 189 -12.33 1.50 -0.27
C VAL A 189 -13.10 1.10 -1.53
N ASN A 190 -13.04 -0.16 -1.96
CA ASN A 190 -13.88 -0.64 -3.07
C ASN A 190 -15.35 -0.70 -2.65
N ALA A 191 -15.65 -1.31 -1.51
CA ALA A 191 -17.01 -1.33 -0.98
C ALA A 191 -17.56 0.09 -0.74
N ALA A 192 -16.72 1.01 -0.25
CA ALA A 192 -17.09 2.42 -0.12
C ALA A 192 -17.34 3.09 -1.48
N SER A 193 -16.57 2.72 -2.52
CA SER A 193 -16.75 3.28 -3.86
C SER A 193 -18.09 2.85 -4.47
N GLU A 194 -18.44 1.58 -4.31
CA GLU A 194 -19.74 1.04 -4.74
C GLU A 194 -20.89 1.74 -4.03
N ARG A 195 -20.81 1.86 -2.70
CA ARG A 195 -21.86 2.46 -1.89
C ARG A 195 -22.06 3.96 -2.18
N THR A 196 -20.99 4.69 -2.46
CA THR A 196 -21.04 6.15 -2.61
C THR A 196 -21.18 6.62 -4.06
N GLY A 197 -20.96 5.74 -5.04
CA GLY A 197 -20.92 6.13 -6.46
C GLY A 197 -19.72 7.02 -6.81
N ARG A 198 -18.73 7.13 -5.94
CA ARG A 198 -17.48 7.89 -6.13
C ARG A 198 -16.30 6.92 -6.06
N LEU A 199 -15.25 7.15 -6.83
CA LEU A 199 -14.02 6.38 -6.63
C LEU A 199 -13.33 6.83 -5.32
N CYS A 200 -13.54 6.06 -4.25
CA CYS A 200 -12.90 6.27 -2.95
C CYS A 200 -11.42 5.86 -2.97
N ASN A 201 -10.62 6.53 -2.16
CA ASN A 201 -9.17 6.33 -2.09
C ASN A 201 -8.70 6.13 -0.64
N VAL A 202 -7.46 5.67 -0.53
CA VAL A 202 -6.72 5.72 0.75
C VAL A 202 -5.83 6.95 0.73
N ILE A 203 -5.92 7.73 1.80
CA ILE A 203 -5.14 8.92 2.07
C ILE A 203 -4.13 8.54 3.12
N PHE A 204 -2.87 8.45 2.72
CA PHE A 204 -1.76 8.23 3.64
C PHE A 204 -1.35 9.56 4.24
N ALA A 205 -1.38 9.64 5.56
CA ALA A 205 -0.87 10.78 6.31
C ALA A 205 0.27 10.31 7.21
N ASN A 206 1.43 10.95 7.08
CA ASN A 206 2.55 10.69 7.98
C ASN A 206 2.70 11.88 8.92
N ASP A 207 2.45 11.63 10.21
CA ASP A 207 2.79 12.57 11.27
C ASP A 207 4.22 12.31 11.73
N ILE A 208 5.09 13.24 11.36
CA ILE A 208 6.51 13.24 11.72
C ILE A 208 6.79 14.16 12.91
N THR A 209 5.73 14.66 13.57
CA THR A 209 5.90 15.45 14.79
C THR A 209 6.61 14.60 15.84
N GLY A 210 7.72 15.12 16.38
CA GLY A 210 8.51 14.44 17.40
C GLY A 210 9.51 13.43 16.86
N THR A 211 9.63 13.21 15.55
CA THR A 211 10.73 12.40 15.01
C THR A 211 12.05 13.14 15.22
N ARG A 212 12.93 12.59 16.07
CA ARG A 212 14.27 13.15 16.36
C ARG A 212 15.41 12.30 15.80
N LYS A 213 15.10 11.10 15.31
CA LYS A 213 16.04 10.11 14.78
C LYS A 213 15.49 9.57 13.48
N ALA A 214 16.39 9.13 12.60
CA ALA A 214 16.00 8.37 11.43
C ALA A 214 15.36 7.04 11.89
N PRO A 215 14.36 6.53 11.16
CA PRO A 215 13.81 5.21 11.43
C PRO A 215 14.88 4.13 11.32
N ASP A 216 14.65 2.99 11.98
CA ASP A 216 15.49 1.81 11.83
C ASP A 216 15.62 1.45 10.32
N PRO A 217 16.83 1.18 9.80
CA PRO A 217 17.02 0.88 8.39
C PRO A 217 16.25 -0.36 7.90
N GLN A 218 15.94 -1.32 8.77
CA GLN A 218 15.12 -2.48 8.41
C GLN A 218 13.63 -2.12 8.39
N PHE A 219 13.17 -1.31 9.34
CA PHE A 219 11.82 -0.75 9.32
C PHE A 219 11.58 0.07 8.04
N ALA A 220 12.54 0.92 7.69
CA ALA A 220 12.53 1.72 6.46
C ALA A 220 12.61 0.88 5.17
N LYS A 221 12.89 -0.44 5.24
CA LYS A 221 12.80 -1.35 4.09
C LYS A 221 11.40 -1.96 3.95
N GLY A 222 10.71 -2.26 5.05
CA GLY A 222 9.39 -2.89 5.02
C GLY A 222 8.33 -2.05 4.29
N ALA A 223 8.23 -0.76 4.63
CA ALA A 223 7.22 0.12 4.02
C ALA A 223 7.45 0.36 2.51
N PRO A 224 8.67 0.71 2.05
CA PRO A 224 8.96 0.78 0.62
C PRO A 224 8.91 -0.55 -0.10
N ALA A 225 9.25 -1.69 0.53
CA ALA A 225 9.09 -3.01 -0.10
C ALA A 225 7.61 -3.31 -0.38
N ALA A 226 6.72 -3.05 0.59
CA ALA A 226 5.28 -3.15 0.41
C ALA A 226 4.72 -2.13 -0.60
N ALA A 227 5.33 -0.94 -0.74
CA ALA A 227 4.96 0.06 -1.74
C ALA A 227 5.49 -0.27 -3.15
N ALA A 228 6.73 -0.71 -3.29
CA ALA A 228 7.35 -1.09 -4.56
C ALA A 228 6.72 -2.36 -5.13
N ALA A 229 6.33 -3.29 -4.26
CA ALA A 229 5.41 -4.38 -4.57
C ALA A 229 4.13 -3.91 -5.28
N ALA A 230 3.58 -2.76 -4.89
CA ALA A 230 2.39 -2.18 -5.53
C ALA A 230 2.72 -1.32 -6.77
N ALA A 231 3.96 -0.86 -6.94
CA ALA A 231 4.35 0.10 -7.97
C ALA A 231 5.77 -0.14 -8.54
N ARG A 232 5.86 -0.81 -9.69
CA ARG A 232 6.98 -0.72 -10.65
C ARG A 232 6.34 -0.66 -12.06
N ARG A 233 6.55 0.36 -12.92
CA ARG A 233 7.85 0.86 -13.41
C ARG A 233 7.77 2.30 -14.00
N ARG A 234 7.59 3.36 -13.19
CA ARG A 234 7.65 4.78 -13.66
C ARG A 234 9.05 5.33 -13.95
N ARG A 235 9.94 4.60 -14.64
CA ARG A 235 11.23 5.17 -15.07
C ARG A 235 11.50 4.89 -16.54
N ARG A 236 11.07 5.83 -17.39
CA ARG A 236 11.76 6.28 -18.62
C ARG A 236 11.03 7.50 -19.19
N ARG A 237 11.31 8.69 -18.65
CA ARG A 237 11.20 9.93 -19.42
C ARG A 237 12.41 10.80 -19.07
N PRO A 238 13.24 11.21 -20.05
CA PRO A 238 14.32 12.14 -19.80
C PRO A 238 13.74 13.51 -19.40
N PRO A 239 14.40 14.26 -18.49
CA PRO A 239 13.94 15.58 -18.09
C PRO A 239 14.09 16.58 -19.25
N PRO A 240 13.20 17.59 -19.35
CA PRO A 240 13.37 18.68 -20.31
C PRO A 240 14.61 19.53 -19.96
N PRO A 241 15.23 20.17 -20.96
CA PRO A 241 16.41 21.01 -20.73
C PRO A 241 16.08 22.23 -19.86
N PRO A 242 17.03 22.68 -19.03
CA PRO A 242 16.81 23.81 -18.13
C PRO A 242 16.74 25.14 -18.89
N PRO A 243 15.91 26.10 -18.44
CA PRO A 243 15.87 27.44 -18.99
C PRO A 243 17.10 28.27 -18.56
N PRO A 244 17.49 29.31 -19.34
CA PRO A 244 18.68 30.11 -19.08
C PRO A 244 18.55 31.02 -17.85
N HIS A 245 19.64 31.10 -17.07
CA HIS A 245 19.73 31.88 -15.82
C HIS A 245 19.95 33.38 -16.06
N PRO A 246 19.27 34.27 -15.30
CA PRO A 246 19.67 35.66 -15.14
C PRO A 246 20.68 35.85 -14.00
N ARG A 247 21.56 36.86 -14.18
CA ARG A 247 22.69 37.24 -13.33
C ARG A 247 22.30 37.68 -11.91
N ALA A 248 23.19 37.36 -10.96
CA ALA A 248 23.08 37.65 -9.53
C ALA A 248 23.55 39.07 -9.16
N THR A 249 22.94 39.65 -8.12
CA THR A 249 23.48 40.76 -7.32
C THR A 249 23.32 40.53 -5.81
N ALA A 250 24.13 41.29 -5.07
CA ALA A 250 24.78 41.02 -3.78
C ALA A 250 23.91 40.86 -2.50
N THR A 251 24.60 40.23 -1.53
CA THR A 251 24.21 39.75 -0.20
C THR A 251 24.16 40.83 0.88
N ALA A 252 23.25 40.70 1.85
CA ALA A 252 23.31 41.37 3.17
C ALA A 252 22.82 40.42 4.30
N PRO A 253 23.27 40.60 5.57
CA PRO A 253 23.22 39.55 6.59
C PRO A 253 21.90 39.51 7.37
N ARG A 254 21.48 38.29 7.74
CA ARG A 254 20.24 38.01 8.50
C ARG A 254 20.49 37.90 10.00
N ARG A 255 19.70 38.65 10.77
CA ARG A 255 19.56 38.53 12.24
C ARG A 255 18.50 37.46 12.56
N ALA A 256 18.82 36.55 13.48
CA ALA A 256 17.97 35.42 13.84
C ALA A 256 16.85 35.81 14.82
N LEU A 257 15.64 35.29 14.57
CA LEU A 257 14.51 35.29 15.51
C LEU A 257 13.95 33.84 15.61
N PRO A 258 13.31 33.49 16.73
CA PRO A 258 13.16 32.12 17.19
C PRO A 258 12.10 31.34 16.42
N ARG A 259 12.40 30.06 16.16
CA ARG A 259 11.50 29.10 15.51
C ARG A 259 10.39 28.68 16.47
N ARG A 260 9.13 28.86 16.05
CA ARG A 260 8.00 28.08 16.58
C ARG A 260 8.04 26.67 15.96
N PRO A 261 7.58 25.62 16.68
CA PRO A 261 7.56 24.27 16.13
C PRO A 261 6.42 24.16 15.12
N ASP A 262 6.76 24.13 13.83
CA ASP A 262 5.81 23.82 12.77
C ASP A 262 5.39 22.34 12.88
N ARG A 263 4.08 22.09 13.00
CA ARG A 263 3.50 20.75 12.81
C ARG A 263 3.56 20.43 11.33
N LEU A 264 4.43 19.50 10.94
CA LEU A 264 4.58 19.05 9.57
C LEU A 264 3.83 17.72 9.41
N VAL A 265 2.68 17.75 8.73
CA VAL A 265 1.95 16.55 8.30
C VAL A 265 2.15 16.40 6.80
N GLN A 266 2.69 15.26 6.37
CA GLN A 266 2.81 14.94 4.96
C GLN A 266 1.58 14.12 4.54
N VAL A 267 0.84 14.60 3.54
CA VAL A 267 -0.34 13.92 2.99
C VAL A 267 -0.03 13.42 1.59
N VAL A 268 -0.21 12.12 1.36
CA VAL A 268 -0.11 11.47 0.05
C VAL A 268 -1.44 10.80 -0.25
N ARG A 269 -2.03 11.12 -1.41
CA ARG A 269 -3.21 10.40 -1.92
C ARG A 269 -2.73 9.31 -2.87
N GLU A 270 -3.09 8.07 -2.58
CA GLU A 270 -2.72 6.93 -3.42
C GLU A 270 -3.99 6.25 -3.92
N ALA A 271 -4.14 6.13 -5.24
CA ALA A 271 -5.08 5.19 -5.82
C ALA A 271 -4.47 3.80 -5.59
N VAL A 272 -4.83 3.14 -4.48
CA VAL A 272 -4.17 1.91 -4.02
C VAL A 272 -4.12 0.87 -5.14
N PRO A 273 -2.94 0.60 -5.74
CA PRO A 273 -2.76 -0.54 -6.60
C PRO A 273 -2.55 -1.79 -5.72
N LEU A 274 -2.95 -2.95 -6.22
CA LEU A 274 -2.88 -4.19 -5.47
C LEU A 274 -1.43 -4.57 -5.09
N PRO A 275 -1.23 -5.13 -3.88
CA PRO A 275 0.06 -5.65 -3.46
C PRO A 275 0.59 -6.77 -4.38
N ARG A 276 1.92 -6.82 -4.57
CA ARG A 276 2.68 -7.94 -5.17
C ARG A 276 3.91 -8.26 -4.33
N ARG A 277 4.84 -9.11 -4.78
CA ARG A 277 6.12 -9.38 -4.10
C ARG A 277 7.27 -8.81 -4.92
N ALA A 278 8.20 -8.11 -4.29
CA ALA A 278 9.45 -7.71 -4.94
C ALA A 278 10.46 -8.88 -4.90
N ASP A 279 10.86 -9.33 -6.10
CA ASP A 279 12.02 -10.16 -6.42
C ASP A 279 12.19 -11.47 -5.62
N SER A 280 11.79 -12.60 -6.21
CA SER A 280 12.34 -13.93 -5.90
C SER A 280 13.73 -14.05 -6.54
N HIS A 281 14.73 -14.42 -5.73
CA HIS A 281 16.05 -14.84 -6.22
C HIS A 281 15.90 -15.95 -7.29
N PRO A 282 16.77 -15.98 -8.33
CA PRO A 282 16.76 -17.06 -9.30
C PRO A 282 17.06 -18.39 -8.59
N GLN A 283 16.19 -19.38 -8.77
CA GLN A 283 16.52 -20.76 -8.41
C GLN A 283 17.80 -21.17 -9.15
N PRO A 284 18.75 -21.85 -8.49
CA PRO A 284 19.90 -22.40 -9.20
C PRO A 284 19.43 -23.50 -10.15
N ALA A 285 19.94 -23.44 -11.38
CA ALA A 285 19.73 -24.44 -12.41
C ALA A 285 20.17 -25.83 -11.92
N ILE A 286 19.25 -26.79 -11.95
CA ILE A 286 19.54 -28.20 -11.72
C ILE A 286 20.13 -28.74 -13.04
N HIS A 287 21.42 -29.07 -13.03
CA HIS A 287 22.04 -29.89 -14.07
C HIS A 287 21.80 -31.38 -13.80
N PRO A 288 21.60 -32.22 -14.84
CA PRO A 288 21.44 -33.65 -14.69
C PRO A 288 22.77 -34.39 -14.88
N ALA A 289 23.20 -35.11 -13.84
CA ALA A 289 24.12 -36.24 -13.90
C ALA A 289 23.84 -37.03 -12.61
N GLY A 290 23.54 -38.32 -12.58
CA GLY A 290 23.98 -39.42 -13.43
C GLY A 290 24.41 -40.52 -12.45
N GLY A 291 23.69 -41.64 -12.45
CA GLY A 291 24.09 -42.94 -11.90
C GLY A 291 24.39 -43.05 -10.40
N HIS A 292 23.63 -43.87 -9.68
CA HIS A 292 24.13 -45.13 -9.12
C HIS A 292 22.99 -45.95 -8.50
N ARG A 293 23.27 -47.24 -8.39
CA ARG A 293 22.36 -48.40 -8.35
C ARG A 293 22.27 -48.96 -6.92
N LEU A 294 21.17 -49.67 -6.63
CA LEU A 294 20.94 -50.64 -5.53
C LEU A 294 20.75 -49.97 -4.14
N VAL A 295 19.82 -50.36 -3.27
CA VAL A 295 19.43 -51.69 -2.77
C VAL A 295 17.99 -51.59 -2.16
N ALA A 296 17.16 -52.62 -2.34
CA ALA A 296 15.89 -52.81 -1.62
C ALA A 296 16.15 -53.36 -0.19
N PRO A 297 15.21 -53.23 0.76
CA PRO A 297 14.32 -54.38 0.92
C PRO A 297 12.87 -54.04 1.26
N SER A 298 12.03 -55.00 0.87
CA SER A 298 10.64 -55.23 1.24
C SER A 298 10.38 -55.13 2.74
N TYR A 299 9.24 -54.54 3.12
CA TYR A 299 8.43 -55.06 4.22
C TYR A 299 6.94 -54.95 3.88
N SER A 300 6.27 -56.07 4.08
CA SER A 300 4.84 -56.33 3.92
C SER A 300 4.15 -56.30 5.28
N HIS A 301 2.82 -56.35 5.26
CA HIS A 301 1.82 -56.34 6.36
C HIS A 301 1.22 -54.97 6.69
N ALA A 302 -0.07 -54.82 6.97
CA ALA A 302 -1.26 -55.65 6.78
C ALA A 302 -2.48 -54.74 7.08
N HIS A 303 -3.60 -54.97 6.40
CA HIS A 303 -4.91 -54.46 6.82
C HIS A 303 -5.37 -55.10 8.14
N PRO A 304 -6.27 -54.43 8.88
CA PRO A 304 -7.63 -54.97 8.91
C PRO A 304 -8.74 -53.92 8.76
N ARG A 305 -9.82 -54.39 8.13
CA ARG A 305 -11.19 -53.85 8.14
C ARG A 305 -11.84 -54.06 9.50
N THR A 306 -12.71 -53.12 9.88
CA THR A 306 -14.06 -53.24 10.51
C THR A 306 -14.35 -51.87 11.17
N GLN A 307 -15.55 -51.31 11.29
CA GLN A 307 -16.93 -51.63 10.92
C GLN A 307 -17.76 -50.33 11.07
N HIS A 308 -18.95 -50.33 10.47
CA HIS A 308 -20.04 -49.36 10.62
C HIS A 308 -20.29 -48.88 12.05
N LEU A 309 -20.73 -47.62 12.20
CA LEU A 309 -21.89 -47.27 13.04
C LEU A 309 -22.52 -45.95 12.56
N SER A 310 -23.84 -46.00 12.38
CA SER A 310 -24.73 -44.96 11.93
C SER A 310 -25.15 -44.03 13.09
N ARG A 311 -25.28 -42.71 12.80
CA ARG A 311 -26.29 -41.67 13.20
C ARG A 311 -27.09 -41.82 14.53
N PRO A 312 -27.52 -40.71 15.19
CA PRO A 312 -28.33 -39.65 14.56
C PRO A 312 -28.14 -38.20 15.05
N ALA A 313 -28.93 -37.32 14.41
CA ALA A 313 -29.03 -35.87 14.54
C ALA A 313 -30.07 -35.40 15.58
N LEU A 314 -30.10 -34.06 15.78
CA LEU A 314 -31.17 -33.14 16.28
C LEU A 314 -30.83 -32.43 17.62
N PRO A 315 -31.44 -31.27 17.94
CA PRO A 315 -31.91 -30.14 17.11
C PRO A 315 -31.52 -28.73 17.65
N CYS A 316 -31.98 -27.70 16.93
CA CYS A 316 -31.84 -26.25 17.09
C CYS A 316 -32.50 -25.60 18.33
N LEU A 317 -32.16 -24.29 18.50
CA LEU A 317 -32.90 -23.13 19.04
C LEU A 317 -32.42 -22.55 20.39
N PRO A 318 -32.66 -21.26 20.69
CA PRO A 318 -33.33 -20.21 19.89
C PRO A 318 -32.40 -19.22 19.18
#